data_AF-A0A4V6ETT9-F1
#
_entry.id   AF-A0A4V6ETT9-F1
#
_cell.length_a   1.000
_cell.length_b   1.000
_cell.length_c   1.000
_cell.angle_alpha   90.00
_cell.angle_beta   90.00
_cell.angle_gamma   90.00
#
_symmetry.space_group_name_H-M   'P 1'
#
loop_
_entity.id
_entity.type
_entity.pdbx_description
1 polymer ?
#
loop_
_entity_poly.entity_id
_entity_poly.type
_entity_poly.pdbx_seq_one_letter_code
_entity_poly.pdbx_strand_id
1 'polypeptide(L)'
;MYIKNILLAVVAVAMVFSSVSAVTLPSDVMLFSPGESVQKFRERLSQALGAALPSSGVALPADAAEAFKKTYFGTALSGTRPQHAITGQHWNDWYQGYLASLRPRTR
;
A
#
# COMPACT_ATOMS: atom_id res chain seq x y z
N MET A 1 -21.76 49.34 -1.86
CA MET A 1 -20.39 49.42 -1.32
C MET A 1 -19.76 48.03 -1.43
N TYR A 2 -18.96 47.84 -2.47
CA TYR A 2 -18.21 46.61 -2.76
C TYR A 2 -16.77 46.77 -2.26
N ILE A 3 -16.15 45.65 -1.86
CA ILE A 3 -14.72 45.43 -1.56
C ILE A 3 -14.28 45.66 -0.11
N LYS A 4 -13.43 44.73 0.37
CA LYS A 4 -12.65 44.64 1.63
C LYS A 4 -13.25 43.60 2.59
N ASN A 5 -12.77 42.36 2.67
CA ASN A 5 -11.40 42.01 3.05
C ASN A 5 -11.00 40.64 2.46
N ILE A 6 -10.03 40.65 1.54
CA ILE A 6 -9.21 39.48 1.25
C ILE A 6 -8.06 39.54 2.26
N LEU A 7 -8.02 38.59 3.19
CA LEU A 7 -6.89 38.40 4.09
C LEU A 7 -6.24 37.07 3.76
N LEU A 8 -5.20 37.17 2.93
CA LEU A 8 -4.13 36.20 2.79
C LEU A 8 -3.40 36.09 4.14
N ALA A 9 -3.22 34.86 4.64
CA ALA A 9 -2.08 34.43 5.45
C ALA A 9 -2.26 32.93 5.77
N VAL A 10 -1.30 32.02 5.72
CA VAL A 10 0.11 32.00 5.35
C VAL A 10 0.37 30.51 5.06
N VAL A 11 1.09 30.25 3.99
CA VAL A 11 1.65 28.94 3.68
C VAL A 11 2.71 28.61 4.74
N ALA A 12 2.49 27.55 5.53
CA ALA A 12 3.55 26.84 6.23
C ALA A 12 3.67 25.45 5.59
N VAL A 13 4.37 25.42 4.46
CA VAL A 13 4.95 24.21 3.86
C VAL A 13 6.09 23.72 4.76
N ALA A 14 6.30 22.40 4.74
CA ALA A 14 7.47 21.68 5.22
C ALA A 14 7.52 21.28 6.71
N MET A 15 6.74 20.27 7.07
CA MET A 15 7.43 19.07 7.56
C MET A 15 7.79 18.27 6.30
N VAL A 16 9.06 18.30 5.93
CA VAL A 16 9.60 17.53 4.81
C VAL A 16 9.32 16.06 5.10
N PHE A 17 8.31 15.57 4.40
CA PHE A 17 7.93 14.19 4.34
C PHE A 17 9.09 13.40 3.72
N SER A 18 9.77 12.59 4.52
CA SER A 18 10.28 11.32 3.99
C SER A 18 9.08 10.38 3.80
N SER A 19 8.11 10.81 2.97
CA SER A 19 6.96 10.01 2.60
C SER A 19 7.45 8.99 1.60
N VAL A 20 7.74 7.80 2.11
CA VAL A 20 7.44 6.61 1.31
C VAL A 20 5.95 6.71 1.00
N SER A 21 5.63 7.24 -0.18
CA SER A 21 4.25 7.42 -0.59
C SER A 21 3.59 6.05 -0.69
N ALA A 22 2.27 6.00 -0.49
CA ALA A 22 1.56 4.73 -0.53
C ALA A 22 1.27 4.34 -1.99
N VAL A 23 1.74 3.17 -2.44
CA VAL A 23 1.28 2.56 -3.69
C VAL A 23 -0.10 1.97 -3.42
N THR A 24 -1.13 2.56 -4.00
CA THR A 24 -2.51 2.09 -3.87
C THR A 24 -2.93 1.29 -5.09
N LEU A 25 -3.66 0.20 -4.86
CA LEU A 25 -4.28 -0.60 -5.90
C LEU A 25 -5.79 -0.28 -5.99
N PRO A 26 -6.45 -0.43 -7.15
CA PRO A 26 -7.90 -0.35 -7.24
C PRO A 26 -8.55 -1.40 -6.33
N SER A 27 -9.58 -1.00 -5.58
CA SER A 27 -10.19 -1.81 -4.51
C SER A 27 -10.75 -3.15 -5.02
N ASP A 28 -11.22 -3.15 -6.25
CA ASP A 28 -11.85 -4.25 -7.00
C ASP A 28 -10.85 -5.23 -7.65
N VAL A 29 -9.55 -4.91 -7.66
CA VAL A 29 -8.53 -5.83 -8.20
C VAL A 29 -8.44 -7.08 -7.32
N MET A 30 -8.76 -8.24 -7.88
CA MET A 30 -8.63 -9.54 -7.21
C MET A 30 -7.17 -9.99 -7.20
N LEU A 31 -6.53 -10.03 -6.04
CA LEU A 31 -5.15 -10.50 -5.88
C LEU A 31 -5.10 -12.02 -5.64
N PHE A 32 -6.08 -12.57 -4.92
CA PHE A 32 -6.17 -14.00 -4.63
C PHE A 32 -7.62 -14.42 -4.45
N SER A 33 -7.97 -15.60 -4.97
CA SER A 33 -9.24 -16.27 -4.66
C SER A 33 -8.99 -17.57 -3.88
N PRO A 34 -9.89 -17.95 -2.96
CA PRO A 34 -9.79 -19.23 -2.24
C PRO A 34 -9.67 -20.41 -3.20
N GLY A 35 -8.74 -21.33 -2.91
CA GLY A 35 -8.45 -22.48 -3.77
C GLY A 35 -7.41 -22.24 -4.88
N GLU A 36 -6.99 -20.99 -5.11
CA GLU A 36 -5.89 -20.71 -6.05
C GLU A 36 -4.51 -21.01 -5.45
N SER A 37 -3.51 -21.13 -6.32
CA SER A 37 -2.12 -21.28 -5.90
C SER A 37 -1.54 -19.95 -5.42
N VAL A 38 -0.59 -20.02 -4.49
CA VAL A 38 0.17 -18.84 -4.02
C VAL A 38 0.96 -18.20 -5.18
N GLN A 39 1.31 -18.98 -6.20
CA GLN A 39 2.01 -18.48 -7.38
C GLN A 39 1.15 -17.50 -8.18
N LYS A 40 -0.14 -17.82 -8.41
CA LYS A 40 -1.08 -16.90 -9.05
C LYS A 40 -1.23 -15.58 -8.28
N PHE A 41 -1.24 -15.66 -6.95
CA PHE A 41 -1.26 -14.46 -6.12
C PHE A 41 -0.03 -13.57 -6.35
N ARG A 42 1.17 -14.17 -6.37
CA ARG A 42 2.41 -13.42 -6.63
C ARG A 42 2.39 -12.76 -8.01
N GLU A 43 1.91 -13.49 -9.02
CA GLU A 43 1.77 -12.97 -10.39
C GLU A 43 0.82 -11.79 -10.44
N ARG A 44 -0.39 -11.91 -9.88
CA ARG A 44 -1.39 -10.82 -9.86
C ARG A 44 -0.92 -9.61 -9.06
N LEU A 45 -0.29 -9.83 -7.91
CA LEU A 45 0.27 -8.75 -7.11
C LEU A 45 1.38 -8.02 -7.87
N SER A 46 2.30 -8.74 -8.50
CA SER A 46 3.37 -8.16 -9.30
C SER A 46 2.83 -7.34 -10.48
N GLN A 47 1.82 -7.87 -11.18
CA GLN A 47 1.16 -7.15 -12.28
C GLN A 47 0.46 -5.88 -11.80
N ALA A 48 -0.30 -5.97 -10.70
CA ALA A 48 -1.02 -4.82 -10.14
C ALA A 48 -0.06 -3.73 -9.66
N LEU A 49 1.01 -4.10 -8.96
CA LEU A 49 2.04 -3.16 -8.52
C LEU A 49 2.82 -2.59 -9.70
N GLY A 50 3.16 -3.42 -10.69
CA GLY A 50 3.84 -2.98 -11.91
C GLY A 50 3.04 -1.96 -12.72
N ALA A 51 1.70 -2.03 -12.68
CA ALA A 51 0.82 -1.02 -13.28
C ALA A 51 0.70 0.26 -12.42
N ALA A 52 0.68 0.11 -11.09
CA ALA A 52 0.52 1.22 -10.16
C ALA A 52 1.79 2.06 -9.96
N LEU A 53 2.97 1.43 -9.91
CA LEU A 53 4.27 2.08 -9.70
C LEU A 53 4.61 3.20 -10.70
N PRO A 54 4.57 2.98 -12.02
CA PRO A 54 4.87 4.03 -13.00
C PRO A 54 3.85 5.18 -12.95
N SER A 55 2.60 4.86 -12.62
CA SER A 55 1.51 5.84 -12.52
C SER A 55 1.62 6.70 -11.25
N SER A 56 2.20 6.16 -10.17
CA SER A 56 2.28 6.83 -8.88
C SER A 56 3.54 7.68 -8.73
N GLY A 57 4.63 7.36 -9.44
CA GLY A 57 5.94 8.02 -9.24
C GLY A 57 6.57 7.70 -7.87
N VAL A 58 6.13 6.62 -7.23
CA VAL A 58 6.46 6.23 -5.86
C VAL A 58 7.32 4.98 -5.87
N ALA A 59 8.38 4.96 -5.05
CA ALA A 59 9.16 3.76 -4.80
C ALA A 59 8.49 2.87 -3.74
N LEU A 60 8.24 1.60 -4.07
CA LEU A 60 7.80 0.56 -3.15
C LEU A 60 9.01 -0.06 -2.43
N PRO A 61 8.96 -0.29 -1.10
CA PRO A 61 9.96 -1.09 -0.41
C PRO A 61 10.08 -2.49 -1.04
N ALA A 62 11.31 -2.94 -1.27
CA ALA A 62 11.59 -4.20 -1.96
C ALA A 62 10.96 -5.44 -1.28
N ASP A 63 10.76 -5.37 0.04
CA ASP A 63 10.20 -6.43 0.85
C ASP A 63 8.68 -6.33 1.03
N ALA A 64 8.03 -5.25 0.59
CA ALA A 64 6.60 -5.03 0.81
C ALA A 64 5.73 -6.16 0.25
N ALA A 65 6.01 -6.63 -0.97
CA ALA A 65 5.27 -7.75 -1.58
C ALA A 65 5.46 -9.05 -0.79
N GLU A 66 6.65 -9.29 -0.23
CA GLU A 66 6.95 -10.45 0.59
C GLU A 66 6.32 -10.35 1.99
N ALA A 67 6.38 -9.18 2.62
CA ALA A 67 5.75 -8.92 3.91
C ALA A 67 4.22 -9.05 3.83
N PHE A 68 3.61 -8.57 2.75
CA PHE A 68 2.19 -8.75 2.48
C PHE A 68 1.84 -10.24 2.34
N LYS A 69 2.58 -10.96 1.48
CA LYS A 69 2.43 -12.41 1.32
C LYS A 69 2.52 -13.13 2.67
N LYS A 70 3.53 -12.81 3.49
CA LYS A 70 3.74 -13.44 4.81
C LYS A 70 2.59 -13.15 5.77
N THR A 71 2.01 -11.96 5.72
CA THR A 71 0.87 -11.57 6.56
C THR A 71 -0.36 -12.43 6.26
N TYR A 72 -0.65 -12.68 4.98
CA TYR A 72 -1.88 -13.39 4.58
C TYR A 72 -1.72 -14.90 4.38
N PHE A 73 -0.54 -15.37 3.95
CA PHE A 73 -0.27 -16.78 3.68
C PHE A 73 0.62 -17.45 4.74
N GLY A 74 1.09 -16.70 5.74
CA GLY A 74 2.00 -17.20 6.76
C GLY A 74 3.41 -17.53 6.23
N THR A 75 4.19 -18.24 7.05
CA THR A 75 5.48 -18.80 6.67
C THR A 75 5.29 -20.18 6.04
N ALA A 76 6.21 -20.59 5.13
CA ALA A 76 6.09 -21.83 4.36
C ALA A 76 5.90 -23.12 5.20
N LEU A 77 6.27 -23.10 6.48
CA LEU A 77 6.15 -24.23 7.42
C LEU A 77 4.78 -24.31 8.13
N SER A 78 3.97 -23.24 8.10
CA SER A 78 2.71 -23.13 8.86
C SER A 78 1.60 -22.47 8.04
N GLY A 79 1.82 -22.28 6.74
CA GLY A 79 1.08 -21.36 5.91
C GLY A 79 -0.41 -21.69 5.85
N THR A 80 -1.21 -20.95 6.62
CA THR A 80 -2.67 -21.02 6.57
C THR A 80 -3.07 -20.28 5.31
N ARG A 81 -3.62 -21.00 4.32
CA ARG A 81 -4.14 -20.34 3.12
C ARG A 81 -5.33 -19.45 3.52
N PRO A 82 -5.41 -18.23 3.00
CA PRO A 82 -6.57 -17.38 3.22
C PRO A 82 -7.84 -18.12 2.80
N GLN A 83 -8.83 -18.16 3.69
CA GLN A 83 -10.16 -18.71 3.37
C GLN A 83 -11.04 -17.71 2.61
N HIS A 84 -10.62 -16.45 2.55
CA HIS A 84 -11.29 -15.36 1.85
C HIS A 84 -10.46 -14.86 0.67
N ALA A 85 -11.13 -14.18 -0.26
CA ALA A 85 -10.46 -13.51 -1.35
C ALA A 85 -9.67 -12.30 -0.85
N ILE A 86 -8.48 -12.09 -1.42
CA ILE A 86 -7.66 -10.91 -1.16
C ILE A 86 -7.79 -9.99 -2.36
N THR A 87 -8.08 -8.73 -2.10
CA THR A 87 -8.28 -7.69 -3.13
C THR A 87 -7.30 -6.53 -2.96
N GLY A 88 -7.30 -5.58 -3.89
CA GLY A 88 -6.50 -4.35 -3.79
C GLY A 88 -6.83 -3.53 -2.54
N GLN A 89 -8.06 -3.60 -2.04
CA GLN A 89 -8.42 -2.99 -0.76
C GLN A 89 -7.62 -3.58 0.41
N HIS A 90 -7.46 -4.89 0.47
CA HIS A 90 -6.69 -5.57 1.52
C HIS A 90 -5.20 -5.17 1.48
N TRP A 91 -4.67 -4.93 0.29
CA TRP A 91 -3.34 -4.36 0.11
C TRP A 91 -3.28 -2.94 0.69
N ASN A 92 -4.21 -2.07 0.27
CA ASN A 92 -4.23 -0.65 0.71
C ASN A 92 -4.32 -0.53 2.23
N ASP A 93 -5.24 -1.29 2.85
CA ASP A 93 -5.48 -1.29 4.29
C ASP A 93 -4.25 -1.76 5.07
N TRP A 94 -3.61 -2.84 4.61
CA TRP A 94 -2.38 -3.35 5.20
C TRP A 94 -1.18 -2.42 4.99
N TYR A 95 -1.02 -1.88 3.78
CA TYR A 95 0.19 -1.17 3.37
C TYR A 95 0.39 0.14 4.14
N GLN A 96 -0.69 0.83 4.51
CA GLN A 96 -0.60 2.02 5.38
C GLN A 96 -0.01 1.68 6.75
N GLY A 97 -0.47 0.59 7.38
CA GLY A 97 0.07 0.10 8.64
C GLY A 97 1.52 -0.38 8.52
N TYR A 98 1.85 -1.01 7.40
CA TYR A 98 3.21 -1.42 7.07
C TYR A 98 4.17 -0.23 6.94
N LEU A 99 3.78 0.82 6.21
CA LEU A 99 4.59 2.03 6.10
C LEU A 99 4.77 2.73 7.44
N ALA A 100 3.75 2.72 8.30
CA ALA A 100 3.83 3.27 9.64
C ALA A 100 4.80 2.48 10.55
N SER A 101 4.91 1.15 10.38
CA SER A 101 5.84 0.33 11.16
C SER A 101 7.30 0.47 10.72
N LEU A 102 7.53 0.84 9.46
CA LEU A 102 8.86 1.15 8.93
C LEU A 102 9.40 2.52 9.38
N ARG A 103 8.55 3.43 9.86
CA ARG A 103 9.02 4.71 10.37
C ARG A 103 9.80 4.49 11.67
N PRO A 104 11.05 4.97 11.77
CA PRO A 104 11.80 4.88 13.01
C PRO A 104 11.00 5.60 14.11
N ARG A 105 10.71 4.91 15.20
CA ARG A 105 10.21 5.55 16.42
C ARG A 105 11.29 6.51 16.90
N THR A 106 11.19 7.78 16.54
CA THR A 106 11.94 8.85 17.19
C THR A 106 11.55 8.82 18.66
N ARG A 107 12.49 8.36 19.48
CA ARG A 107 12.41 8.37 20.94
C ARG A 107 13.00 9.66 21.46
#